data_AF-A0AA39ZLZ3-F1
#
_entry.id   AF-A0AA39ZLZ3-F1
#
_cell.length_a   1.000
_cell.length_b   1.000
_cell.length_c   1.000
_cell.angle_alpha   90.00
_cell.angle_beta   90.00
_cell.angle_gamma   90.00
#
_symmetry.space_group_name_H-M   'P 1'
#
loop_
_entity.id
_entity.type
_entity.pdbx_description
1 polymer ?
#
loop_
_entity_poly.entity_id
_entity_poly.type
_entity_poly.pdbx_seq_one_letter_code
_entity_poly.pdbx_strand_id
1 'polypeptide(L)'
;MTLSTSSTNFPGVRVNDYYRPKPLILQTLLSQSHENRRPLLVPKQQTVLALDIASSILQFRQTRWLSSPWSSRTIQLVELANTNNNKPSLVPFIEEHLQPEDQKPELDPCDALVELAILLLEIWHNEAFEAWASSTATDISTVGYRRLAASKWLKSPETESNVPLQYLKAIEQCLTLWVGRSQSWNDDEFWRYYCENIILPLVETCKAWIRQRC
;
A
#
# COMPACT_ATOMS: atom_id res chain seq x y z
N MET A 1 -39.77 55.89 2.03
CA MET A 1 -38.64 55.37 1.23
C MET A 1 -37.34 55.75 1.92
N THR A 2 -36.81 54.86 2.76
CA THR A 2 -35.43 54.82 3.26
C THR A 2 -35.26 53.47 3.93
N LEU A 3 -34.54 52.53 3.30
CA LEU A 3 -34.07 51.32 3.97
C LEU A 3 -32.56 51.27 3.81
N SER A 4 -31.90 51.57 4.91
CA SER A 4 -30.47 51.45 5.13
C SER A 4 -30.10 49.97 5.16
N THR A 5 -29.20 49.54 4.27
CA THR A 5 -28.62 48.20 4.30
C THR A 5 -27.45 48.18 5.27
N SER A 6 -27.67 47.62 6.45
CA SER A 6 -26.66 47.31 7.45
C SER A 6 -25.74 46.22 6.92
N SER A 7 -24.47 46.57 6.67
CA SER A 7 -23.42 45.63 6.33
C SER A 7 -23.05 44.82 7.57
N THR A 8 -23.51 43.57 7.65
CA THR A 8 -23.08 42.62 8.67
C THR A 8 -21.69 42.12 8.34
N ASN A 9 -20.70 42.65 9.05
CA ASN A 9 -19.34 42.12 9.13
C ASN A 9 -19.39 40.67 9.66
N PHE A 10 -19.24 39.69 8.77
CA PHE A 10 -18.87 38.34 9.17
C PHE A 10 -17.39 38.34 9.53
N PRO A 11 -16.99 37.91 10.74
CA PRO A 11 -15.59 37.76 11.07
C PRO A 11 -15.00 36.67 10.18
N GLY A 12 -14.09 37.08 9.31
CA GLY A 12 -13.33 36.18 8.46
C GLY A 12 -12.62 35.15 9.32
N VAL A 13 -13.09 33.90 9.24
CA VAL A 13 -12.28 32.74 9.58
C VAL A 13 -11.08 32.81 8.64
N ARG A 14 -9.95 33.30 9.17
CA ARG A 14 -8.65 33.11 8.54
C ARG A 14 -8.39 31.61 8.57
N VAL A 15 -8.82 30.91 7.51
CA VAL A 15 -8.29 29.58 7.21
C VAL A 15 -6.81 29.83 7.00
N ASN A 16 -5.98 29.35 7.94
CA ASN A 16 -4.54 29.40 7.82
C ASN A 16 -4.14 28.68 6.53
N ASP A 17 -3.83 29.47 5.52
CA ASP A 17 -3.29 29.02 4.26
C ASP A 17 -1.86 28.49 4.49
N TYR A 18 -1.66 27.23 4.06
CA TYR A 18 -0.39 26.58 3.68
C TYR A 18 0.53 25.99 4.76
N TYR A 19 0.05 25.01 5.54
CA TYR A 19 0.89 23.81 5.76
C TYR A 19 0.38 22.73 4.81
N ARG A 20 0.87 22.73 3.56
CA ARG A 20 0.66 21.59 2.66
C ARG A 20 1.65 20.53 3.13
N PRO A 21 1.19 19.41 3.74
CA PRO A 21 2.11 18.38 4.17
C PRO A 21 2.86 17.90 2.93
N LYS A 22 4.19 17.90 2.99
CA LYS A 22 5.01 17.42 1.88
C LYS A 22 4.80 15.90 1.78
N PRO A 23 4.43 15.37 0.60
CA PRO A 23 4.31 13.93 0.44
C PRO A 23 5.62 13.22 0.75
N LEU A 24 5.53 12.11 1.49
CA LEU A 24 6.64 11.23 1.80
C LEU A 24 6.49 9.94 1.01
N ILE A 25 7.51 9.55 0.25
CA ILE A 25 7.51 8.29 -0.49
C ILE A 25 7.65 7.13 0.50
N LEU A 26 6.86 6.06 0.33
CA LEU A 26 6.88 4.90 1.22
C LEU A 26 8.29 4.32 1.36
N GLN A 27 9.04 4.17 0.26
CA GLN A 27 10.43 3.71 0.30
C GLN A 27 11.30 4.56 1.25
N THR A 28 11.17 5.88 1.22
CA THR A 28 11.91 6.78 2.11
C THR A 28 11.54 6.56 3.58
N LEU A 29 10.25 6.36 3.86
CA LEU A 29 9.78 6.03 5.21
C LEU A 29 10.41 4.71 5.69
N LEU A 30 10.41 3.68 4.84
CA LEU A 30 10.97 2.36 5.16
C LEU A 30 12.49 2.44 5.41
N SER A 31 13.23 3.15 4.54
CA SER A 31 14.67 3.36 4.73
C SER A 31 14.97 4.06 6.07
N GLN A 32 14.23 5.12 6.41
CA GLN A 32 14.39 5.82 7.68
C GLN A 32 14.07 4.92 8.87
N SER A 33 13.04 4.08 8.76
CA SER A 33 12.64 3.14 9.79
C SER A 33 13.72 2.08 10.05
N HIS A 34 14.31 1.55 8.98
CA HIS A 34 15.40 0.58 9.03
C HIS A 34 16.70 1.19 9.58
N GLU A 35 17.12 2.36 9.10
CA GLU A 35 18.31 3.07 9.58
C GLU A 35 18.24 3.40 11.06
N ASN A 36 17.09 3.90 11.53
CA ASN A 36 16.88 4.26 12.93
C ASN A 36 16.57 3.05 13.83
N ARG A 37 16.43 1.85 13.26
CA ARG A 37 15.97 0.61 13.95
C ARG A 37 14.71 0.84 14.78
N ARG A 38 13.82 1.69 14.28
CA ARG A 38 12.59 2.10 14.97
C ARG A 38 11.44 2.10 13.98
N PRO A 39 10.45 1.20 14.13
CA PRO A 39 9.31 1.13 13.24
C PRO A 39 8.55 2.47 13.27
N LEU A 40 8.47 3.12 12.11
CA LEU A 40 7.70 4.35 11.94
C LEU A 40 6.19 4.06 11.76
N LEU A 41 5.85 2.85 11.34
CA LEU A 41 4.47 2.35 11.27
C LEU A 41 4.25 1.31 12.36
N VAL A 42 3.20 1.48 13.16
CA VAL A 42 2.79 0.44 14.12
C VAL A 42 2.02 -0.68 13.39
N PRO A 43 1.94 -1.91 13.93
CA PRO A 43 1.27 -3.05 13.28
C PRO A 43 -0.14 -2.77 12.75
N LYS A 44 -0.91 -1.97 13.48
CA LYS A 44 -2.23 -1.51 13.01
C LYS A 44 -2.15 -0.66 11.74
N GLN A 45 -1.23 0.31 11.68
CA GLN A 45 -1.05 1.18 10.51
C GLN A 45 -0.53 0.39 9.32
N GLN A 46 0.41 -0.54 9.55
CA GLN A 46 0.92 -1.45 8.52
C GLN A 46 -0.21 -2.26 7.88
N THR A 47 -1.07 -2.86 8.71
CA THR A 47 -2.18 -3.68 8.22
C THR A 47 -3.22 -2.87 7.44
N VAL A 48 -3.55 -1.65 7.91
CA VAL A 48 -4.48 -0.75 7.20
C VAL A 48 -3.89 -0.31 5.87
N LEU A 49 -2.63 0.12 5.85
CA LEU A 49 -1.94 0.53 4.63
C LEU A 49 -1.90 -0.61 3.59
N ALA A 50 -1.56 -1.82 4.03
CA ALA A 50 -1.57 -3.02 3.21
C ALA A 50 -2.94 -3.30 2.59
N LEU A 51 -4.00 -3.21 3.39
CA LEU A 51 -5.38 -3.39 2.92
C LEU A 51 -5.79 -2.31 1.92
N ASP A 52 -5.43 -1.05 2.19
CA ASP A 52 -5.73 0.08 1.30
C ASP A 52 -5.06 -0.09 -0.07
N ILE A 53 -3.80 -0.50 -0.09
CA ILE A 53 -3.05 -0.77 -1.33
C ILE A 53 -3.67 -1.93 -2.11
N ALA A 54 -3.92 -3.07 -1.46
CA ALA A 54 -4.52 -4.23 -2.12
C ALA A 54 -5.93 -3.90 -2.67
N SER A 55 -6.74 -3.18 -1.89
CA SER A 55 -8.06 -2.73 -2.34
C SER A 55 -7.97 -1.76 -3.52
N SER A 56 -6.97 -0.88 -3.51
CA SER A 56 -6.74 0.08 -4.58
C SER A 56 -6.31 -0.60 -5.88
N ILE A 57 -5.43 -1.61 -5.85
CA ILE A 57 -5.09 -2.41 -7.04
C ILE A 57 -6.36 -2.97 -7.68
N LEU A 58 -7.24 -3.56 -6.87
CA LEU A 58 -8.52 -4.05 -7.37
C LEU A 58 -9.33 -2.90 -7.98
N GLN A 59 -9.52 -1.78 -7.28
CA GLN A 59 -10.33 -0.65 -7.77
C GLN A 59 -9.81 -0.05 -9.08
N PHE A 60 -8.49 0.06 -9.24
CA PHE A 60 -7.86 0.71 -10.39
C PHE A 60 -7.51 -0.23 -11.55
N ARG A 61 -7.77 -1.53 -11.44
CA ARG A 61 -7.38 -2.56 -12.42
C ARG A 61 -7.81 -2.28 -13.87
N GLN A 62 -8.97 -1.65 -14.07
CA GLN A 62 -9.50 -1.31 -15.42
C GLN A 62 -9.12 0.11 -15.84
N THR A 63 -8.24 0.78 -15.10
CA THR A 63 -7.87 2.17 -15.32
C THR A 63 -6.40 2.28 -15.66
N ARG A 64 -6.02 3.40 -16.29
CA ARG A 64 -4.61 3.69 -16.63
C ARG A 64 -3.70 3.85 -15.41
N TRP A 65 -4.27 3.95 -14.21
CA TRP A 65 -3.53 4.07 -12.95
C TRP A 65 -2.81 2.78 -12.54
N LEU A 66 -3.20 1.63 -13.13
CA LEU A 66 -2.53 0.34 -12.95
C LEU A 66 -1.81 -0.09 -14.23
N SER A 67 -1.14 0.84 -14.90
CA SER A 67 -0.39 0.56 -16.14
C SER A 67 1.04 0.05 -15.89
N SER A 68 1.54 0.20 -14.68
CA SER A 68 2.80 -0.38 -14.21
C SER A 68 2.60 -1.00 -12.83
N PRO A 69 3.39 -2.03 -12.47
CA PRO A 69 3.35 -2.58 -11.12
C PRO A 69 3.64 -1.49 -10.09
N TRP A 70 2.84 -1.45 -9.02
CA TRP A 70 3.07 -0.50 -7.93
C TRP A 70 4.21 -0.98 -7.05
N SER A 71 5.05 -0.06 -6.60
CA SER A 71 6.19 -0.34 -5.71
C SER A 71 6.25 0.68 -4.59
N SER A 72 7.12 0.48 -3.60
CA SER A 72 7.31 1.43 -2.50
C SER A 72 7.76 2.82 -2.97
N ARG A 73 8.24 2.94 -4.21
CA ARG A 73 8.64 4.21 -4.86
C ARG A 73 7.46 5.01 -5.40
N THR A 74 6.36 4.34 -5.76
CA THR A 74 5.19 4.98 -6.38
C THR A 74 4.14 5.38 -5.36
N ILE A 75 4.16 4.77 -4.17
CA ILE A 75 3.24 5.09 -3.08
C ILE A 75 3.75 6.29 -2.30
N GLN A 76 2.95 7.34 -2.27
CA GLN A 76 3.18 8.54 -1.47
C GLN A 76 2.25 8.55 -0.25
N LEU A 77 2.74 9.10 0.85
CA LEU A 77 2.03 9.22 2.11
C LEU A 77 1.91 10.70 2.46
N VAL A 78 0.70 11.14 2.78
CA VAL A 78 0.44 12.48 3.33
C VAL A 78 0.02 12.35 4.78
N GLU A 79 0.66 13.14 5.62
CA GLU A 79 0.32 13.27 7.02
C GLU A 79 -0.92 14.17 7.16
N LEU A 80 -2.04 13.56 7.56
CA LEU A 80 -3.25 14.29 7.90
C LEU A 80 -3.22 14.65 9.38
N ALA A 81 -3.17 15.95 9.65
CA ALA A 81 -3.33 16.49 11.00
C ALA A 81 -4.74 16.12 11.51
N ASN A 82 -4.81 15.20 12.47
CA ASN A 82 -6.07 14.84 13.09
C ASN A 82 -6.33 15.79 14.26
N THR A 83 -7.38 16.61 14.17
CA THR A 83 -7.73 17.59 15.22
C THR A 83 -8.18 16.94 16.53
N ASN A 84 -8.52 15.64 16.50
CA ASN A 84 -9.17 14.96 17.63
C ASN A 84 -8.31 13.88 18.30
N ASN A 85 -7.18 13.49 17.72
CA ASN A 85 -6.26 12.49 18.28
C ASN A 85 -4.82 12.98 18.06
N ASN A 86 -4.02 13.09 19.13
CA ASN A 86 -2.61 13.54 19.11
C ASN A 86 -1.64 12.65 18.29
N LYS A 87 -2.13 11.80 17.38
CA LYS A 87 -1.31 11.04 16.45
C LYS A 87 -1.73 11.34 15.01
N PRO A 88 -0.79 11.78 14.18
CA PRO A 88 -1.06 12.00 12.77
C PRO A 88 -1.48 10.71 12.07
N SER A 89 -2.43 10.83 11.14
CA SER A 89 -2.84 9.71 10.30
C SER A 89 -2.10 9.83 8.97
N LEU A 90 -1.43 8.76 8.53
CA LEU A 90 -0.84 8.71 7.20
C LEU A 90 -1.91 8.22 6.22
N VAL A 91 -2.10 8.95 5.13
CA VAL A 91 -3.03 8.58 4.06
C VAL A 91 -2.20 8.25 2.81
N PRO A 92 -2.29 7.01 2.29
CA PRO A 92 -1.60 6.64 1.07
C PRO A 92 -2.32 7.17 -0.16
N PHE A 93 -1.54 7.58 -1.16
CA PHE A 93 -2.01 7.91 -2.49
C PHE A 93 -0.91 7.66 -3.52
N ILE A 94 -1.29 7.64 -4.79
CA ILE A 94 -0.38 7.46 -5.92
C ILE A 94 -0.54 8.67 -6.83
N GLU A 95 0.57 9.10 -7.41
CA GLU A 95 0.60 10.16 -8.40
C GLU A 95 1.01 9.55 -9.74
N GLU A 96 0.10 9.55 -10.71
CA GLU A 96 0.35 9.04 -12.06
C GLU A 96 0.25 10.20 -13.06
N HIS A 97 1.26 10.34 -13.90
CA HIS A 97 1.26 11.35 -14.97
C HIS A 97 0.65 10.74 -16.22
N LEU A 98 -0.62 11.07 -16.49
CA LEU A 98 -1.34 10.59 -17.66
C LEU A 98 -0.91 11.37 -18.91
N GLN A 99 -0.14 10.72 -19.78
CA GLN A 99 0.14 11.22 -21.13
C GLN A 99 -1.05 10.90 -22.06
N PRO A 100 -1.45 11.83 -22.95
CA PRO A 100 -2.61 11.63 -23.82
C PRO A 100 -2.45 10.51 -24.85
N GLU A 101 -1.21 10.20 -25.28
CA GLU A 101 -0.95 9.28 -26.41
C GLU A 101 -0.44 7.88 -26.01
N ASP A 102 -0.22 7.61 -24.72
CA ASP A 102 0.34 6.34 -24.31
C ASP A 102 -0.74 5.25 -24.28
N GLN A 103 -0.80 4.42 -25.34
CA GLN A 103 -1.32 3.06 -25.22
C GLN A 103 -0.34 2.23 -24.39
N LYS A 104 -0.34 2.44 -23.06
CA LYS A 104 0.40 1.54 -22.17
C LYS A 104 -0.25 0.15 -22.25
N PRO A 105 0.55 -0.92 -22.39
CA PRO A 105 0.02 -2.27 -22.35
C PRO A 105 -0.69 -2.51 -21.01
N GLU A 106 -1.72 -3.35 -21.03
CA GLU A 106 -2.37 -3.80 -19.81
C GLU A 106 -1.34 -4.51 -18.94
N LEU A 107 -1.27 -4.13 -17.66
CA LEU A 107 -0.35 -4.73 -16.71
C LEU A 107 -0.71 -6.21 -16.54
N ASP A 108 0.27 -7.10 -16.60
CA ASP A 108 0.06 -8.51 -16.27
C ASP A 108 -0.36 -8.67 -14.80
N PRO A 109 -1.48 -9.35 -14.48
CA PRO A 109 -1.92 -9.51 -13.11
C PRO A 109 -0.92 -10.28 -12.24
N CYS A 110 -0.16 -11.21 -12.81
CA CYS A 110 0.85 -11.94 -12.06
C CYS A 110 2.03 -11.05 -11.66
N ASP A 111 2.45 -10.14 -12.52
CA ASP A 111 3.47 -9.14 -12.19
C ASP A 111 2.97 -8.18 -11.10
N ALA A 112 1.72 -7.71 -11.20
CA ALA A 112 1.11 -6.86 -10.19
C ALA A 112 1.01 -7.54 -8.81
N LEU A 113 0.64 -8.83 -8.79
CA LEU A 113 0.55 -9.62 -7.56
C LEU A 113 1.93 -9.87 -6.93
N VAL A 114 2.98 -10.06 -7.73
CA VAL A 114 4.35 -10.19 -7.20
C VAL A 114 4.77 -8.91 -6.50
N GLU A 115 4.54 -7.75 -7.13
CA GLU A 115 4.90 -6.47 -6.51
C GLU A 115 4.01 -6.15 -5.30
N LEU A 116 2.73 -6.55 -5.32
CA LEU A 116 1.89 -6.47 -4.13
C LEU A 116 2.46 -7.32 -2.99
N ALA A 117 2.87 -8.56 -3.24
CA ALA A 117 3.48 -9.41 -2.21
C ALA A 117 4.73 -8.76 -1.61
N ILE A 118 5.57 -8.16 -2.46
CA ILE A 118 6.77 -7.43 -2.04
C ILE A 118 6.37 -6.22 -1.18
N LEU A 119 5.42 -5.40 -1.61
CA LEU A 119 4.92 -4.27 -0.84
C LEU A 119 4.41 -4.69 0.55
N LEU A 120 3.66 -5.79 0.63
CA LEU A 120 3.14 -6.31 1.90
C LEU A 120 4.27 -6.72 2.85
N LEU A 121 5.34 -7.34 2.33
CA LEU A 121 6.54 -7.68 3.10
C LEU A 121 7.29 -6.42 3.55
N GLU A 122 7.53 -5.49 2.64
CA GLU A 122 8.20 -4.22 2.91
C GLU A 122 7.51 -3.44 4.03
N ILE A 123 6.18 -3.29 3.92
CA ILE A 123 5.35 -2.59 4.91
C ILE A 123 5.45 -3.27 6.27
N TRP A 124 5.41 -4.60 6.32
CA TRP A 124 5.44 -5.33 7.60
C TRP A 124 6.81 -5.27 8.28
N HIS A 125 7.88 -5.50 7.53
CA HIS A 125 9.24 -5.50 8.07
C HIS A 125 9.80 -4.08 8.28
N ASN A 126 9.13 -3.03 7.78
CA ASN A 126 9.66 -1.67 7.73
C ASN A 126 11.03 -1.59 7.02
N GLU A 127 11.21 -2.39 5.98
CA GLU A 127 12.47 -2.51 5.24
C GLU A 127 12.15 -2.52 3.75
N ALA A 128 12.92 -1.78 2.95
CA ALA A 128 12.76 -1.81 1.49
C ALA A 128 13.28 -3.14 0.92
N PHE A 129 12.63 -3.66 -0.11
CA PHE A 129 12.97 -4.96 -0.69
C PHE A 129 14.39 -5.01 -1.22
N GLU A 130 14.87 -3.91 -1.81
CA GLU A 130 16.24 -3.82 -2.32
C GLU A 130 17.29 -3.82 -1.19
N ALA A 131 16.95 -3.26 -0.02
CA ALA A 131 17.83 -3.30 1.15
C ALA A 131 17.95 -4.74 1.68
N TRP A 132 16.82 -5.41 1.85
CA TRP A 132 16.77 -6.82 2.25
C TRP A 132 17.52 -7.73 1.26
N ALA A 133 17.26 -7.56 -0.04
CA ALA A 133 17.90 -8.35 -1.09
C ALA A 133 19.41 -8.15 -1.13
N SER A 134 19.87 -6.90 -0.96
CA SER A 134 21.30 -6.58 -0.88
C SER A 134 21.97 -7.23 0.35
N SER A 135 21.32 -7.19 1.52
CA SER A 135 21.85 -7.78 2.75
C SER A 135 21.99 -9.32 2.67
N THR A 136 21.14 -9.95 1.87
CA THR A 136 21.09 -11.41 1.68
C THR A 136 21.76 -11.89 0.39
N ALA A 137 22.39 -10.98 -0.36
CA ALA A 137 22.97 -11.23 -1.69
C ALA A 137 21.99 -11.95 -2.65
N THR A 138 20.71 -11.57 -2.59
CA THR A 138 19.63 -12.16 -3.40
C THR A 138 19.43 -11.37 -4.69
N ASP A 139 19.38 -12.07 -5.83
CA ASP A 139 19.10 -11.45 -7.14
C ASP A 139 17.62 -11.04 -7.26
N ILE A 140 17.39 -9.83 -7.76
CA ILE A 140 16.07 -9.21 -7.97
C ILE A 140 15.97 -8.51 -9.33
N SER A 141 16.85 -8.88 -10.28
CA SER A 141 17.00 -8.21 -11.58
C SER A 141 15.83 -8.41 -12.55
N THR A 142 15.06 -9.50 -12.41
CA THR A 142 13.89 -9.82 -13.24
C THR A 142 12.67 -10.09 -12.38
N VAL A 143 11.47 -9.99 -12.94
CA VAL A 143 10.23 -10.31 -12.20
C VAL A 143 10.25 -11.74 -11.65
N GLY A 144 10.77 -12.70 -12.42
CA GLY A 144 10.94 -14.07 -11.97
C GLY A 144 11.86 -14.18 -10.74
N TYR A 145 13.00 -13.49 -10.76
CA TYR A 145 13.90 -13.44 -9.61
C TYR A 145 13.29 -12.71 -8.42
N ARG A 146 12.56 -11.61 -8.65
CA ARG A 146 11.82 -10.88 -7.60
C ARG A 146 10.79 -11.77 -6.91
N ARG A 147 10.03 -12.58 -7.65
CA ARG A 147 9.10 -13.57 -7.08
C ARG A 147 9.81 -14.60 -6.21
N LEU A 148 10.93 -15.16 -6.71
CA LEU A 148 11.73 -16.13 -5.95
C LEU A 148 12.31 -15.51 -4.67
N ALA A 149 12.83 -14.30 -4.78
CA ALA A 149 13.38 -13.52 -3.67
C ALA A 149 12.29 -13.19 -2.63
N ALA A 150 11.12 -12.71 -3.04
CA ALA A 150 9.98 -12.50 -2.15
C ALA A 150 9.53 -13.79 -1.45
N SER A 151 9.51 -14.92 -2.18
CA SER A 151 9.20 -16.23 -1.61
C SER A 151 10.23 -16.68 -0.57
N LYS A 152 11.51 -16.34 -0.78
CA LYS A 152 12.60 -16.59 0.18
C LYS A 152 12.46 -15.70 1.41
N TRP A 153 12.11 -14.43 1.24
CA TRP A 153 11.86 -13.52 2.37
C TRP A 153 10.69 -14.00 3.21
N LEU A 154 9.58 -14.36 2.57
CA LEU A 154 8.37 -14.87 3.21
C LEU A 154 8.62 -16.09 4.12
N LYS A 155 9.51 -16.99 3.68
CA LYS A 155 9.91 -18.21 4.40
C LYS A 155 11.06 -17.98 5.37
N SER A 156 11.45 -16.73 5.61
CA SER A 156 12.49 -16.44 6.60
C SER A 156 11.95 -16.68 8.01
N PRO A 157 12.79 -17.16 8.95
CA PRO A 157 12.35 -17.39 10.33
C PRO A 157 11.78 -16.13 11.01
N GLU A 158 12.29 -14.96 10.63
CA GLU A 158 11.80 -13.67 11.13
C GLU A 158 10.37 -13.39 10.67
N THR A 159 10.07 -13.67 9.39
CA THR A 159 8.73 -13.47 8.84
C THR A 159 7.74 -14.47 9.43
N GLU A 160 8.09 -15.77 9.47
CA GLU A 160 7.20 -16.83 9.98
C GLU A 160 6.81 -16.62 11.45
N SER A 161 7.68 -16.03 12.26
CA SER A 161 7.44 -15.82 13.70
C SER A 161 6.72 -14.51 14.04
N ASN A 162 6.87 -13.46 13.22
CA ASN A 162 6.40 -12.11 13.56
C ASN A 162 5.19 -11.64 12.74
N VAL A 163 4.90 -12.25 11.59
CA VAL A 163 3.77 -11.86 10.74
C VAL A 163 2.49 -12.59 11.17
N PRO A 164 1.35 -11.89 11.36
CA PRO A 164 0.06 -12.50 11.61
C PRO A 164 -0.31 -13.49 10.52
N LEU A 165 -0.81 -14.66 10.91
CA LEU A 165 -1.12 -15.77 10.00
C LEU A 165 -1.97 -15.36 8.78
N GLN A 166 -2.99 -14.52 8.98
CA GLN A 166 -3.87 -14.09 7.88
C GLN A 166 -3.16 -13.12 6.92
N TYR A 167 -2.26 -12.29 7.43
CA TYR A 167 -1.41 -11.42 6.61
C TYR A 167 -0.42 -12.26 5.78
N LEU A 168 0.21 -13.25 6.41
CA LEU A 168 1.11 -14.19 5.75
C LEU A 168 0.41 -14.96 4.62
N LYS A 169 -0.80 -15.48 4.87
CA LYS A 169 -1.63 -16.11 3.84
C LYS A 169 -1.88 -15.19 2.66
N ALA A 170 -2.21 -13.92 2.87
CA ALA A 170 -2.41 -12.99 1.76
C ALA A 170 -1.16 -12.87 0.88
N ILE A 171 0.04 -12.79 1.48
CA ILE A 171 1.31 -12.73 0.74
C ILE A 171 1.55 -14.03 -0.04
N GLU A 172 1.36 -15.20 0.59
CA GLU A 172 1.49 -16.50 -0.07
C GLU A 172 0.60 -16.59 -1.31
N GLN A 173 -0.63 -16.12 -1.21
CA GLN A 173 -1.62 -16.16 -2.29
C GLN A 173 -1.26 -15.21 -3.44
N CYS A 174 -0.63 -14.07 -3.14
CA CYS A 174 -0.08 -13.18 -4.16
C CYS A 174 1.10 -13.83 -4.92
N LEU A 175 1.92 -14.64 -4.24
CA LEU A 175 3.08 -15.31 -4.85
C LEU A 175 2.73 -16.64 -5.53
N THR A 176 1.54 -17.19 -5.30
CA THR A 176 1.12 -18.47 -5.86
C THR A 176 0.90 -18.33 -7.37
N LEU A 177 1.51 -19.23 -8.15
CA LEU A 177 1.33 -19.28 -9.59
C LEU A 177 -0.09 -19.74 -9.92
N TRP A 178 -0.84 -18.90 -10.61
CA TRP A 178 -2.13 -19.23 -11.19
C TRP A 178 -1.95 -20.06 -12.46
N VAL A 179 -1.55 -21.33 -12.31
CA VAL A 179 -1.39 -22.25 -13.44
C VAL A 179 -2.77 -22.72 -13.91
N GLY A 180 -3.14 -22.40 -15.15
CA GLY A 180 -4.31 -22.99 -15.83
C GLY A 180 -5.60 -22.19 -15.81
N ARG A 181 -5.58 -20.89 -15.49
CA ARG A 181 -6.75 -19.99 -15.55
C ARG A 181 -6.40 -18.69 -16.28
N SER A 182 -7.41 -17.99 -16.78
CA SER A 182 -7.22 -16.68 -17.41
C SER A 182 -6.71 -15.68 -16.37
N GLN A 183 -5.46 -15.25 -16.51
CA GLN A 183 -4.87 -14.20 -15.69
C GLN A 183 -5.23 -12.85 -16.30
N SER A 184 -6.53 -12.53 -16.33
CA SER A 184 -7.01 -11.27 -16.86
C SER A 184 -7.67 -10.46 -15.74
N TRP A 185 -7.43 -9.15 -15.75
CA TRP A 185 -8.16 -8.21 -14.90
C TRP A 185 -9.66 -8.16 -15.19
N ASN A 186 -10.15 -8.83 -16.23
CA ASN A 186 -11.57 -8.90 -16.58
C ASN A 186 -12.20 -10.28 -16.31
N ASP A 187 -11.48 -11.19 -15.64
CA ASP A 187 -12.03 -12.50 -15.25
C ASP A 187 -12.67 -12.45 -13.85
N ASP A 188 -13.98 -12.67 -13.78
CA ASP A 188 -14.74 -12.72 -12.52
C ASP A 188 -14.20 -13.78 -11.55
N GLU A 189 -13.68 -14.92 -12.06
CA GLU A 189 -13.09 -15.96 -11.23
C GLU A 189 -11.79 -15.47 -10.57
N PHE A 190 -10.98 -14.71 -11.32
CA PHE A 190 -9.78 -14.06 -10.79
C PHE A 190 -10.14 -13.10 -9.65
N TRP A 191 -11.21 -12.31 -9.79
CA TRP A 191 -11.59 -11.31 -8.80
C TRP A 191 -12.13 -11.93 -7.53
N ARG A 192 -12.99 -12.94 -7.69
CA ARG A 192 -13.53 -13.68 -6.55
C ARG A 192 -12.41 -14.27 -5.73
N TYR A 193 -11.43 -14.89 -6.38
CA TYR A 193 -10.25 -15.39 -5.69
C TYR A 193 -9.44 -14.26 -5.03
N TYR A 194 -9.16 -13.16 -5.73
CA TYR A 194 -8.41 -12.04 -5.19
C TYR A 194 -9.07 -11.52 -3.89
N CYS A 195 -10.39 -11.35 -3.93
CA CYS A 195 -11.18 -10.95 -2.77
C CYS A 195 -11.09 -12.00 -1.65
N GLU A 196 -11.32 -13.27 -1.95
CA GLU A 196 -11.37 -14.37 -0.97
C GLU A 196 -10.01 -14.66 -0.31
N ASN A 197 -8.92 -14.56 -1.07
CA ASN A 197 -7.60 -15.06 -0.69
C ASN A 197 -6.59 -13.96 -0.37
N ILE A 198 -6.84 -12.71 -0.75
CA ILE A 198 -5.94 -11.57 -0.48
C ILE A 198 -6.68 -10.53 0.38
N ILE A 199 -7.83 -10.02 -0.06
CA ILE A 199 -8.54 -8.96 0.67
C ILE A 199 -9.11 -9.46 1.99
N LEU A 200 -9.86 -10.56 2.00
CA LEU A 200 -10.49 -11.05 3.24
C LEU A 200 -9.46 -11.36 4.34
N PRO A 201 -8.32 -12.03 4.08
CA PRO A 201 -7.31 -12.25 5.12
C PRO A 201 -6.70 -10.95 5.68
N LEU A 202 -6.47 -9.93 4.83
CA LEU A 202 -6.02 -8.62 5.29
C LEU A 202 -7.07 -7.92 6.15
N VAL A 203 -8.35 -8.01 5.77
CA VAL A 203 -9.49 -7.50 6.57
C VAL A 203 -9.57 -8.20 7.93
N GLU A 204 -9.40 -9.52 7.99
CA GLU A 204 -9.41 -10.26 9.26
C GLU A 204 -8.24 -9.86 10.17
N THR A 205 -7.06 -9.60 9.59
CA THR A 205 -5.92 -9.03 10.33
C THR A 205 -6.26 -7.65 10.89
N CYS A 206 -6.91 -6.78 10.09
CA CYS A 206 -7.38 -5.47 10.53
C CYS A 206 -8.39 -5.56 11.70
N LYS A 207 -9.35 -6.49 11.62
CA LYS A 207 -10.36 -6.70 12.67
C LYS A 207 -9.75 -7.18 14.00
N ALA A 208 -8.69 -7.99 13.95
CA ALA A 208 -7.99 -8.45 15.15
C ALA A 208 -7.48 -7.28 16.01
N TRP A 209 -7.02 -6.19 15.38
CA TRP A 209 -6.58 -4.97 16.08
C TRP A 209 -7.71 -4.18 16.76
N ILE A 210 -8.95 -4.33 16.29
CA ILE A 210 -10.12 -3.68 16.91
C ILE A 210 -10.53 -4.45 18.17
N ARG A 211 -10.45 -5.79 18.12
CA ARG A 211 -10.89 -6.68 19.21
C ARG A 211 -9.93 -6.69 20.42
N GLN A 212 -8.65 -6.36 20.24
CA GLN A 212 -7.65 -6.28 21.33
C GLN A 212 -7.80 -5.07 22.28
N ARG A 213 -8.87 -4.27 22.14
CA ARG A 213 -9.18 -3.12 23.01
C ARG A 213 -10.25 -3.40 24.09
N CYS A 214 -10.63 -4.67 24.30
CA CYS A 214 -11.51 -5.08 25.40
C CYS A 214 -10.70 -5.75 26.52
#